data_AF-A0A1G9RHT5-F1
#
_entry.id   AF-A0A1G9RHT5-F1
#
_cell.length_a   1.000
_cell.length_b   1.000
_cell.length_c   1.000
_cell.angle_alpha   90.00
_cell.angle_beta   90.00
_cell.angle_gamma   90.00
#
_symmetry.space_group_name_H-M   'P 1'
#
loop_
_entity.id
_entity.type
_entity.pdbx_description
1 polymer ?
#
loop_
_entity_poly.entity_id
_entity_poly.type
_entity_poly.pdbx_seq_one_letter_code
_entity_poly.pdbx_strand_id
1 'polypeptide(L)'
;MKRLFFLLSLLPGAAFSQIAVNGVSLDSIPDLKVIQLIVGNRDTRRDQGIVVDYGQAKDVSISSRITFGKSRESKQIRSTVEAINIFENNGWEYVDTTLFPVLGTVPSHTLYLTFRRKKDSAAGR
;
A
#
# COMPACT_ATOMS: atom_id res chain seq x y z
N MET A 1 48.22 23.11 10.61
CA MET A 1 46.91 23.27 9.94
C MET A 1 46.71 22.15 8.94
N LYS A 2 45.46 21.72 8.73
CA LYS A 2 44.97 20.70 7.79
C LYS A 2 44.93 19.27 8.35
N ARG A 3 43.72 18.86 8.75
CA ARG A 3 43.07 17.58 8.44
C ARG A 3 41.71 17.57 9.13
N LEU A 4 40.74 18.25 8.53
CA LEU A 4 39.33 18.12 8.89
C LEU A 4 38.53 18.01 7.59
N PHE A 5 38.52 16.81 7.02
CA PHE A 5 37.59 16.43 5.96
C PHE A 5 37.36 14.93 6.13
N PHE A 6 36.21 14.56 6.65
CA PHE A 6 35.44 13.33 6.37
C PHE A 6 34.41 13.14 7.49
N LEU A 7 33.27 13.83 7.41
CA LEU A 7 32.11 13.56 8.27
C LEU A 7 30.84 14.11 7.60
N LEU A 8 30.55 13.63 6.39
CA LEU A 8 29.30 13.94 5.69
C LEU A 8 28.78 12.72 4.91
N SER A 9 28.56 11.60 5.59
CA SER A 9 27.99 10.41 4.96
C SER A 9 27.19 9.55 5.93
N LEU A 10 26.27 10.17 6.67
CA LEU A 10 25.14 9.48 7.29
C LEU A 10 23.93 10.42 7.22
N LEU A 11 23.44 10.67 6.01
CA LEU A 11 22.03 11.01 5.85
C LEU A 11 21.28 9.67 5.82
N PRO A 12 20.51 9.31 6.87
CA PRO A 12 19.58 8.21 6.76
C PRO A 12 18.53 8.61 5.73
N GLY A 13 18.74 8.22 4.48
CA GLY A 13 17.66 8.20 3.51
C GLY A 13 16.60 7.28 4.08
N ALA A 14 15.41 7.81 4.34
CA ALA A 14 14.26 6.99 4.71
C ALA A 14 14.00 6.02 3.55
N ALA A 15 14.56 4.82 3.63
CA ALA A 15 14.35 3.78 2.66
C ALA A 15 12.90 3.32 2.84
N PHE A 16 12.01 3.80 1.97
CA PHE A 16 10.67 3.24 1.89
C PHE A 16 10.82 1.75 1.57
N SER A 17 10.23 0.90 2.42
CA SER A 17 10.22 -0.53 2.16
C SER A 17 9.33 -0.80 0.94
N GLN A 18 9.82 -1.63 0.03
CA GLN A 18 9.12 -1.92 -1.22
C GLN A 18 7.87 -2.74 -0.91
N ILE A 19 6.70 -2.35 -1.44
CA ILE A 19 5.49 -3.18 -1.33
C ILE A 19 5.36 -4.01 -2.60
N ALA A 20 5.15 -5.32 -2.45
CA ALA A 20 4.74 -6.19 -3.53
C ALA A 20 3.34 -6.76 -3.28
N VAL A 21 2.46 -6.68 -4.26
CA VAL A 21 1.11 -7.25 -4.20
C VAL A 21 1.08 -8.43 -5.14
N ASN A 22 0.72 -9.63 -4.64
CA ASN A 22 0.72 -10.85 -5.44
C ASN A 22 2.04 -11.12 -6.19
N GLY A 23 3.18 -10.79 -5.54
CA GLY A 23 4.51 -10.96 -6.13
C GLY A 23 4.94 -9.85 -7.10
N VAL A 24 4.06 -8.89 -7.42
CA VAL A 24 4.38 -7.73 -8.27
C VAL A 24 4.81 -6.57 -7.38
N SER A 25 6.05 -6.10 -7.53
CA SER A 25 6.54 -4.92 -6.82
C SER A 25 5.86 -3.66 -7.37
N LEU A 26 5.21 -2.88 -6.50
CA LEU A 26 4.57 -1.61 -6.88
C LEU A 26 5.59 -0.54 -7.30
N ASP A 27 6.87 -0.72 -6.97
CA ASP A 27 7.95 0.18 -7.40
C ASP A 27 8.45 -0.16 -8.81
N SER A 28 8.15 -1.37 -9.30
CA SER A 28 8.53 -1.79 -10.66
C SER A 28 7.55 -1.35 -11.74
N ILE A 29 6.40 -0.79 -11.36
CA ILE A 29 5.35 -0.36 -12.30
C ILE A 29 5.63 1.08 -12.74
N PRO A 30 5.91 1.33 -14.03
CA PRO A 30 6.14 2.69 -14.54
C PRO A 30 4.93 3.58 -14.29
N ASP A 31 5.19 4.82 -13.88
CA ASP A 31 4.18 5.86 -13.68
C ASP A 31 3.07 5.55 -12.64
N LEU A 32 3.22 4.51 -11.83
CA LEU A 32 2.27 4.19 -10.76
C LEU A 32 2.28 5.28 -9.68
N LYS A 33 1.18 6.04 -9.62
CA LYS A 33 1.01 7.18 -8.71
C LYS A 33 -0.11 6.96 -7.69
N VAL A 34 -1.08 6.11 -8.01
CA VAL A 34 -2.31 5.92 -7.24
C VAL A 34 -2.61 4.43 -7.16
N ILE A 35 -3.11 4.00 -6.01
CA ILE A 35 -3.68 2.67 -5.80
C ILE A 35 -5.00 2.82 -5.04
N GLN A 36 -5.82 1.78 -5.06
CA GLN A 36 -7.03 1.70 -4.26
C GLN A 36 -7.05 0.42 -3.42
N LEU A 37 -7.41 0.55 -2.15
CA LEU A 37 -7.77 -0.59 -1.32
C LEU A 37 -9.26 -0.81 -1.42
N ILE A 38 -9.65 -1.95 -1.96
CA ILE A 38 -11.05 -2.37 -2.05
C ILE A 38 -11.30 -3.31 -0.88
N VAL A 39 -12.13 -2.86 0.04
CA VAL A 39 -12.42 -3.56 1.28
C VAL A 39 -13.83 -4.11 1.20
N GLY A 40 -13.90 -5.44 1.23
CA GLY A 40 -15.14 -6.19 1.31
C GLY A 40 -15.81 -6.04 2.68
N ASN A 41 -17.10 -6.32 2.68
CA ASN A 41 -17.93 -6.20 3.86
C ASN A 41 -17.41 -7.09 5.00
N ARG A 42 -17.42 -6.56 6.23
CA ARG A 42 -16.90 -7.27 7.41
C ARG A 42 -17.97 -8.23 7.93
N ASP A 43 -17.82 -9.52 7.67
CA ASP A 43 -18.47 -10.54 8.50
C ASP A 43 -17.64 -10.69 9.78
N THR A 44 -18.25 -10.53 10.96
CA THR A 44 -17.55 -10.61 12.26
C THR A 44 -16.90 -11.99 12.50
N ARG A 45 -17.24 -12.99 11.68
CA ARG A 45 -16.72 -14.36 11.77
C ARG A 45 -15.64 -14.71 10.74
N ARG A 46 -15.28 -13.80 9.81
CA ARG A 46 -14.29 -14.07 8.75
C ARG A 46 -13.28 -12.93 8.63
N ASP A 47 -12.08 -13.28 8.17
CA ASP A 47 -11.06 -12.29 7.80
C ASP A 47 -11.63 -11.32 6.75
N GLN A 48 -11.29 -10.04 6.87
CA GLN A 48 -11.74 -9.04 5.94
C GLN A 48 -11.02 -9.20 4.59
N GLY A 49 -11.78 -9.38 3.51
CA GLY A 49 -11.23 -9.40 2.16
C GLY A 49 -10.76 -8.00 1.77
N ILE A 50 -9.45 -7.83 1.62
CA ILE A 50 -8.83 -6.57 1.17
C ILE A 50 -8.12 -6.86 -0.15
N VAL A 51 -8.44 -6.07 -1.16
CA VAL A 51 -7.79 -6.11 -2.48
C VAL A 51 -7.04 -4.82 -2.68
N VAL A 52 -5.85 -4.90 -3.27
CA VAL A 52 -5.11 -3.73 -3.70
C VAL A 52 -5.23 -3.65 -5.22
N ASP A 53 -5.89 -2.60 -5.70
CA ASP A 53 -5.95 -2.24 -7.11
C ASP A 53 -4.86 -1.21 -7.42
N TYR A 54 -3.94 -1.59 -8.31
CA TYR A 54 -2.88 -0.75 -8.84
C TYR A 54 -2.95 -0.65 -10.37
N GLY A 55 -4.10 -0.97 -10.97
CA GLY A 55 -4.33 -1.00 -12.41
C GLY A 55 -4.07 -2.36 -13.06
N GLN A 56 -3.96 -3.44 -12.27
CA GLN A 56 -3.83 -4.79 -12.82
C GLN A 56 -5.08 -5.25 -13.60
N ALA A 57 -4.90 -6.18 -14.54
CA ALA A 57 -6.02 -6.79 -15.25
C ALA A 57 -6.97 -7.53 -14.28
N LYS A 58 -8.28 -7.47 -14.55
CA LYS A 58 -9.35 -7.99 -13.66
C LYS A 58 -9.25 -9.49 -13.34
N ASP A 59 -8.53 -10.26 -14.16
CA ASP A 59 -8.37 -11.71 -13.97
C ASP A 59 -7.27 -12.09 -12.96
N VAL A 60 -6.55 -11.10 -12.41
CA VAL A 60 -5.59 -11.34 -11.33
C VAL A 60 -6.34 -11.60 -10.04
N SER A 61 -6.26 -12.85 -9.56
CA SER A 61 -6.85 -13.37 -8.33
C SER A 61 -6.99 -12.32 -7.21
N ILE A 62 -8.21 -12.18 -6.69
CA ILE A 62 -8.59 -11.41 -5.50
C ILE A 62 -7.88 -12.03 -4.31
N SER A 63 -6.62 -11.66 -4.09
CA SER A 63 -5.82 -12.13 -2.97
C SER A 63 -5.42 -10.96 -2.09
N SER A 64 -5.65 -11.11 -0.79
CA SER A 64 -5.29 -10.17 0.28
C SER A 64 -3.84 -10.33 0.74
N ARG A 65 -2.99 -10.98 -0.05
CA ARG A 65 -1.59 -11.23 0.31
C ARG A 65 -0.71 -10.10 -0.21
N ILE A 66 -0.19 -9.33 0.73
CA ILE A 66 0.90 -8.40 0.48
C ILE A 66 2.21 -9.09 0.86
N THR A 67 3.21 -8.97 0.01
CA THR A 67 4.59 -9.35 0.29
C THR A 67 5.39 -8.07 0.51
N PHE A 68 6.13 -8.01 1.62
CA PHE A 68 6.95 -6.85 1.94
C PHE A 68 8.37 -7.06 1.42
N GLY A 69 8.77 -6.24 0.46
CA GLY A 69 10.14 -6.12 -0.02
C GLY A 69 10.81 -7.44 -0.40
N LYS A 70 12.15 -7.45 -0.27
CA LYS A 70 13.01 -8.59 -0.64
C LYS A 70 12.84 -9.83 0.25
N SER A 71 12.12 -9.75 1.37
CA SER A 71 12.05 -10.87 2.34
C SER A 71 11.28 -12.08 1.81
N ARG A 72 10.53 -11.94 0.72
CA ARG A 72 9.59 -12.95 0.18
C ARG A 72 8.55 -13.44 1.21
N GLU A 73 8.47 -12.79 2.37
CA GLU A 73 7.50 -13.14 3.40
C GLU A 73 6.15 -12.55 3.02
N SER A 74 5.22 -13.43 2.60
CA SER A 74 3.84 -13.03 2.31
C SER A 74 3.07 -12.91 3.61
N LYS A 75 2.50 -11.74 3.90
CA LYS A 75 1.56 -11.57 5.00
C LYS A 75 0.16 -11.38 4.44
N GLN A 76 -0.80 -12.07 5.01
CA GLN A 76 -2.21 -11.78 4.76
C GLN A 76 -2.61 -10.56 5.58
N ILE A 77 -3.20 -9.54 4.94
CA ILE A 77 -3.78 -8.40 5.66
C ILE A 77 -5.07 -8.86 6.33
N ARG A 78 -5.23 -8.61 7.62
CA ARG A 78 -6.39 -9.06 8.39
C ARG A 78 -7.42 -7.96 8.64
N SER A 79 -7.05 -6.69 8.47
CA SER A 79 -7.94 -5.56 8.72
C SER A 79 -7.60 -4.33 7.87
N THR A 80 -8.58 -3.47 7.64
CA THR A 80 -8.37 -2.17 6.95
C THR A 80 -7.35 -1.31 7.66
N VAL A 81 -7.36 -1.28 9.00
CA VAL A 81 -6.40 -0.50 9.80
C VAL A 81 -4.97 -0.99 9.57
N GLU A 82 -4.77 -2.30 9.55
CA GLU A 82 -3.48 -2.89 9.22
C GLU A 82 -3.03 -2.49 7.82
N ALA A 83 -3.95 -2.51 6.83
CA ALA A 83 -3.67 -2.09 5.47
C ALA A 83 -3.23 -0.61 5.40
N ILE A 84 -3.97 0.29 6.05
CA ILE A 84 -3.64 1.72 6.10
C ILE A 84 -2.24 1.92 6.66
N ASN A 85 -1.96 1.32 7.82
CA ASN A 85 -0.64 1.42 8.47
C ASN A 85 0.48 0.88 7.58
N ILE A 86 0.25 -0.22 6.87
CA ILE A 86 1.21 -0.78 5.90
C ILE A 86 1.52 0.26 4.82
N PHE A 87 0.50 0.78 4.13
CA PHE A 87 0.74 1.67 3.00
C PHE A 87 1.36 3.00 3.45
N GLU A 88 0.90 3.58 4.55
CA GLU A 88 1.45 4.84 5.05
C GLU A 88 2.91 4.76 5.48
N ASN A 89 3.31 3.66 6.11
CA ASN A 89 4.68 3.38 6.52
C ASN A 89 5.62 3.07 5.33
N ASN A 90 5.07 2.80 4.14
CA ASN A 90 5.83 2.45 2.94
C ASN A 90 5.68 3.51 1.84
N GLY A 91 5.55 4.78 2.22
CA GLY A 91 5.63 5.89 1.26
C GLY A 91 4.32 6.18 0.52
N TRP A 92 3.19 5.65 0.97
CA TRP A 92 1.87 6.04 0.46
C TRP A 92 1.18 7.01 1.42
N GLU A 93 0.24 7.77 0.89
CA GLU A 93 -0.58 8.74 1.61
C GLU A 93 -2.03 8.43 1.31
N TYR A 94 -2.83 8.27 2.35
CA TYR A 94 -4.28 8.14 2.21
C TYR A 94 -4.87 9.48 1.73
N VAL A 95 -5.69 9.42 0.69
CA VAL A 95 -6.26 10.61 0.03
C VAL A 95 -7.75 10.73 0.26
N ASP A 96 -8.49 9.64 0.04
CA ASP A 96 -9.94 9.69 0.03
C ASP A 96 -10.57 8.32 0.28
N THR A 97 -11.85 8.32 0.64
CA THR A 97 -12.68 7.15 0.77
C THR A 97 -14.00 7.31 0.04
N THR A 98 -14.32 6.32 -0.80
CA THR A 98 -15.63 6.18 -1.44
C THR A 98 -16.34 4.94 -0.94
N LEU A 99 -17.62 5.09 -0.60
CA LEU A 99 -18.51 4.01 -0.20
C LEU A 99 -19.46 3.69 -1.34
N PHE A 100 -19.45 2.45 -1.81
CA PHE A 100 -20.40 1.97 -2.80
C PHE A 100 -21.40 1.01 -2.15
N PRO A 101 -22.71 1.26 -2.24
CA PRO A 101 -23.71 0.31 -1.81
C PRO A 101 -23.69 -0.90 -2.74
N VAL A 102 -23.65 -2.10 -2.16
CA VAL A 102 -23.84 -3.36 -2.87
C VAL A 102 -25.31 -3.71 -2.78
N LEU A 103 -25.98 -3.75 -3.93
CA LEU A 103 -27.38 -4.15 -4.01
C LEU A 103 -27.49 -5.64 -3.66
N GLY A 104 -28.31 -5.96 -2.66
CA GLY A 104 -28.52 -7.32 -2.18
C GLY A 104 -29.65 -7.39 -1.15
N THR A 105 -29.98 -8.61 -0.71
CA THR A 105 -30.99 -8.84 0.33
C THR A 105 -30.55 -8.35 1.71
N VAL A 106 -29.25 -8.25 1.94
CA VAL A 106 -28.65 -7.65 3.15
C VAL A 106 -27.92 -6.37 2.74
N PRO A 107 -28.25 -5.20 3.31
CA PRO A 107 -27.54 -3.96 3.05
C PRO A 107 -26.04 -4.13 3.29
N SER A 108 -25.25 -3.78 2.28
CA SER A 108 -23.85 -4.12 2.19
C SER A 108 -23.10 -2.97 1.53
N HIS A 109 -21.87 -2.72 1.97
CA HIS A 109 -21.04 -1.66 1.38
C HIS A 109 -19.68 -2.23 0.99
N THR A 110 -19.16 -1.74 -0.13
CA THR A 110 -17.75 -1.89 -0.48
C THR A 110 -17.08 -0.55 -0.27
N LEU A 111 -15.97 -0.58 0.45
CA LEU A 111 -15.20 0.61 0.80
C LEU A 111 -13.97 0.68 -0.11
N TYR A 112 -13.79 1.81 -0.77
CA TYR A 112 -12.63 2.07 -1.62
C TYR A 112 -11.79 3.16 -0.95
N LEU A 113 -10.58 2.82 -0.51
CA LEU A 113 -9.64 3.77 0.05
C LEU A 113 -8.59 4.10 -1.00
N THR A 114 -8.52 5.36 -1.41
CA THR A 114 -7.56 5.82 -2.41
C THR A 114 -6.27 6.24 -1.71
N PHE A 115 -5.14 5.71 -2.18
CA PHE A 115 -3.81 6.10 -1.74
C PHE A 115 -3.01 6.66 -2.90
N ARG A 116 -2.18 7.66 -2.61
CA ARG A 116 -1.24 8.24 -3.55
C ARG A 116 0.18 8.01 -3.04
N ARG A 117 1.11 7.76 -3.95
CA ARG A 117 2.53 7.71 -3.59
C ARG A 117 2.95 9.10 -3.09
N LYS A 118 3.51 9.17 -1.89
CA LYS A 118 4.13 10.41 -1.38
C LYS A 118 5.16 10.81 -2.42
N LYS A 119 5.11 12.07 -2.87
CA LYS A 119 6.23 12.61 -3.64
C LYS A 119 7.45 12.43 -2.76
N ASP A 120 8.55 11.91 -3.32
CA ASP A 120 9.81 11.85 -2.59
C ASP A 120 10.04 13.22 -1.95
N SER A 121 10.05 13.28 -0.62
CA SER A 121 10.53 14.45 0.12
C SER A 121 12.05 14.52 0.01
N ALA A 122 12.57 14.37 -1.20
CA ALA A 122 13.99 14.37 -1.54
C ALA A 122 14.21 15.20 -2.81
N ALA A 123 13.89 16.49 -2.73
CA ALA A 123 14.52 17.60 -3.45
C ALA A 123 13.79 18.89 -3.09
N GLY A 124 14.07 19.47 -1.92
CA GLY A 124 13.29 20.61 -1.44
C GLY A 124 13.95 21.42 -0.32
N ARG A 125 15.09 22.02 -0.65
CA ARG A 125 15.83 23.09 0.07
C ARG A 125 16.85 22.66 1.11
#